data_AF-A0A841L3S3-F1
#
_entry.id   AF-A0A841L3S3-F1
#
_cell.length_a   1.000
_cell.length_b   1.000
_cell.length_c   1.000
_cell.angle_alpha   90.00
_cell.angle_beta   90.00
_cell.angle_gamma   90.00
#
_symmetry.space_group_name_H-M   'P 1'
#
loop_
_entity.id
_entity.type
_entity.pdbx_description
1 polymer ?
#
loop_
_entity_poly.entity_id
_entity_poly.type
_entity_poly.pdbx_seq_one_letter_code
_entity_poly.pdbx_strand_id
1 'polypeptide(L)' 'MLELPINSGALLRLPEVLRLIPVGKSSWWAGVKSGRYPQPIKLGPGITVWRIADIHQRTGPGNLWLAS' A
#
# COMPACT_ATOMS: atom_id res chain seq x y z
N MET A 1 2.89 -23.51 8.76
CA MET A 1 2.46 -23.55 7.35
C MET A 1 0.97 -23.19 7.28
N LEU A 2 0.69 -21.89 7.24
CA LEU A 2 -0.59 -21.31 6.84
C LEU A 2 -0.18 -20.00 6.17
N GLU A 3 0.14 -20.07 4.88
CA GLU A 3 0.20 -18.89 4.02
C GLU A 3 -1.23 -18.38 3.95
N LEU A 4 -1.61 -17.45 4.84
CA LEU A 4 -2.87 -16.75 4.63
C LEU A 4 -2.73 -16.07 3.26
N PRO A 5 -3.69 -16.24 2.34
CA PRO A 5 -3.72 -15.40 1.17
C PRO A 5 -3.97 -13.99 1.70
N ILE A 6 -2.89 -13.23 1.95
CA ILE A 6 -2.94 -11.79 1.82
C ILE A 6 -3.64 -11.60 0.49
N ASN A 7 -4.80 -10.98 0.50
CA ASN A 7 -5.62 -10.90 -0.69
C ASN A 7 -4.90 -9.94 -1.65
N SER A 8 -3.86 -10.43 -2.33
CA SER A 8 -2.84 -9.65 -3.05
C SER A 8 -3.43 -8.84 -4.19
N GLY A 9 -4.68 -9.15 -4.56
CA GLY A 9 -5.47 -8.45 -5.56
C GLY A 9 -6.34 -7.30 -5.05
N ALA A 10 -6.41 -7.03 -3.74
CA ALA A 10 -7.26 -5.94 -3.25
C ALA A 10 -6.70 -4.57 -3.66
N LEU A 11 -7.58 -3.74 -4.23
CA LEU A 11 -7.29 -2.38 -4.68
C LEU A 11 -7.91 -1.37 -3.73
N LEU A 12 -7.07 -0.55 -3.12
CA LEU A 12 -7.45 0.45 -2.13
C LEU A 12 -7.52 1.84 -2.76
N ARG A 13 -8.57 2.59 -2.45
CA ARG A 13 -8.64 4.02 -2.71
C ARG A 13 -7.96 4.81 -1.60
N LEU A 14 -7.69 6.08 -1.87
CA LEU A 14 -6.97 6.94 -0.93
C LEU A 14 -7.54 6.93 0.51
N PRO A 15 -8.87 7.02 0.75
CA PRO A 15 -9.38 6.96 2.12
C PRO A 15 -9.03 5.67 2.87
N GLU A 16 -8.99 4.54 2.17
CA GLU A 16 -8.63 3.24 2.77
C GLU A 16 -7.14 3.19 3.07
N VAL A 17 -6.31 3.69 2.15
CA VAL A 17 -4.87 3.84 2.37
C VAL A 17 -4.58 4.70 3.60
N LEU A 18 -5.27 5.83 3.77
CA LEU A 18 -5.06 6.73 4.90
C LEU A 18 -5.58 6.16 6.23
N ARG A 19 -6.46 5.16 6.21
CA ARG A 19 -6.83 4.40 7.43
C ARG A 19 -5.71 3.46 7.87
N LEU A 20 -4.95 2.91 6.92
CA LEU A 20 -3.82 2.02 7.21
C LEU A 20 -2.55 2.79 7.56
N ILE A 21 -2.31 3.91 6.87
CA ILE A 21 -1.15 4.79 7.07
C ILE A 21 -1.70 6.16 7.46
N PRO A 22 -1.81 6.46 8.78
CA PRO A 22 -2.49 7.65 9.28
C PRO A 22 -1.66 8.91 9.09
N VAL A 23 -1.55 9.35 7.83
CA VAL A 23 -0.91 10.61 7.42
C VAL A 23 -1.93 11.51 6.72
N GLY A 24 -1.61 12.80 6.62
CA GLY A 24 -2.41 13.72 5.83
C GLY A 24 -2.39 13.36 4.34
N LYS A 25 -3.49 13.67 3.63
CA LYS A 25 -3.59 13.48 2.17
C LYS A 25 -2.43 14.13 1.41
N SER A 26 -2.06 15.36 1.75
CA SER A 26 -0.94 16.08 1.12
C SER A 26 0.40 15.36 1.36
N SER A 27 0.63 14.90 2.59
CA SER A 27 1.83 14.13 2.96
C SER A 27 1.92 12.81 2.20
N TRP A 28 0.77 12.12 2.02
CA TRP A 28 0.70 10.93 1.18
C TRP A 28 1.13 11.24 -0.26
N TRP A 29 0.54 12.25 -0.89
CA TRP A 29 0.89 12.62 -2.27
C TRP A 29 2.34 13.09 -2.42
N ALA A 30 2.86 13.84 -1.44
CA ALA A 30 4.25 14.24 -1.42
C ALA A 30 5.18 13.03 -1.33
N GLY A 31 4.83 12.04 -0.50
CA GLY A 31 5.56 10.79 -0.39
C GLY A 31 5.45 9.90 -1.64
N VAL A 32 4.30 9.88 -2.32
CA VAL A 32 4.18 9.24 -3.64
C VAL A 32 5.11 9.92 -4.64
N LYS A 33 5.11 11.26 -4.69
CA LYS A 33 5.97 12.04 -5.60
C LYS A 33 7.47 11.83 -5.32
N SER A 34 7.87 11.73 -4.05
CA SER A 34 9.27 11.50 -3.66
C SER A 34 9.71 10.04 -3.73
N GLY A 35 8.81 9.11 -4.08
CA GLY A 35 9.09 7.68 -4.06
C GLY A 35 9.15 7.07 -2.66
N ARG A 36 8.70 7.81 -1.62
CA ARG A 36 8.50 7.31 -0.25
C ARG A 36 7.30 6.37 -0.12
N TYR A 37 6.30 6.47 -0.99
CA TYR A 37 5.13 5.59 -1.01
C TYR A 37 4.92 4.97 -2.41
N PRO A 38 4.18 3.85 -2.53
CA PRO A 38 3.94 3.23 -3.82
C PRO A 38 3.22 4.16 -4.81
N GLN A 39 3.55 4.03 -6.09
CA GLN A 39 2.87 4.79 -7.14
C GLN A 39 1.43 4.29 -7.30
N PRO A 40 0.47 5.20 -7.57
CA PRO A 40 -0.90 4.83 -7.83
C PRO A 40 -1.08 4.13 -9.17
N ILE A 41 -2.11 3.29 -9.26
CA ILE A 41 -2.64 2.72 -10.49
C ILE A 41 -3.89 3.50 -10.90
N LYS A 42 -4.01 3.83 -12.19
CA LYS A 42 -5.21 4.44 -12.78
C LYS A 42 -6.06 3.36 -13.43
N LEU A 43 -7.29 3.17 -12.96
CA LEU A 43 -8.24 2.23 -13.56
C LEU A 43 -9.15 2.90 -14.60
N GLY A 44 -9.25 4.23 -14.56
CA GLY A 44 -10.08 5.04 -15.44
C GLY A 44 -10.06 6.51 -15.04
N PRO A 45 -10.85 7.36 -15.71
CA PRO A 45 -10.95 8.78 -15.39
C PRO A 45 -11.32 9.00 -13.92
N GLY A 46 -10.47 9.68 -13.16
CA GLY A 46 -10.69 9.98 -11.73
C GLY A 46 -10.53 8.81 -10.76
N ILE A 47 -10.36 7.57 -11.25
CA ILE A 47 -10.23 6.39 -10.38
C ILE A 47 -8.75 6.09 -10.15
N THR A 48 -8.29 6.36 -8.92
CA THR A 48 -6.92 6.11 -8.49
C THR A 48 -6.91 5.13 -7.33
N VAL A 49 -6.11 4.07 -7.46
CA VAL A 49 -6.03 2.97 -6.50
C VAL A 49 -4.59 2.56 -6.23
N TRP A 50 -4.38 1.80 -5.17
CA TRP A 50 -3.12 1.15 -4.81
C TRP A 50 -3.37 -0.31 -4.49
N ARG A 51 -2.41 -1.20 -4.78
CA ARG A 51 -2.53 -2.59 -4.35
C ARG A 51 -2.25 -2.67 -2.85
N ILE A 52 -3.06 -3.43 -2.13
CA ILE A 52 -2.85 -3.67 -0.70
C ILE A 52 -1.44 -4.23 -0.42
N ALA A 53 -0.95 -5.12 -1.29
CA ALA A 53 0.39 -5.70 -1.18
C ALA A 53 1.49 -4.64 -1.19
N ASP A 54 1.42 -3.66 -2.10
CA ASP A 54 2.41 -2.58 -2.20
C ASP A 54 2.40 -1.67 -0.96
N ILE A 55 1.21 -1.46 -0.38
CA ILE A 55 1.04 -0.68 0.85
C ILE A 55 1.69 -1.39 2.04
N HIS A 56 1.49 -2.70 2.19
CA HIS A 56 2.10 -3.49 3.28
C HIS A 56 3.60 -3.74 3.08
N GLN A 57 4.07 -3.88 1.84
CA GLN A 57 5.49 -4.12 1.55
C GLN A 57 6.36 -2.92 1.93
N ARG A 58 5.80 -1.69 1.89
CA ARG A 58 6.50 -0.45 2.29
C ARG A 58 6.67 -0.32 3.81
N THR A 59 6.03 -1.18 4.62
CA THR A 59 6.18 -1.21 6.09
C THR A 59 7.17 -2.26 6.61
N GLY A 60 7.97 -2.86 5.71
CA GLY A 60 9.05 -3.78 6.05
C GLY A 60 8.99 -5.03 5.16
N PRO A 61 10.13 -5.55 4.70
CA PRO A 61 10.14 -6.77 3.89
C PRO A 61 9.69 -7.95 4.75
N GLY A 62 8.78 -8.77 4.23
CA GLY A 62 8.67 -10.13 4.70
C GLY A 62 9.98 -10.85 4.42
N ASN A 63 10.70 -11.24 5.50
CA ASN A 63 11.58 -12.41 5.62
C ASN A 63 12.62 -12.29 6.77
N LEU A 64 12.25 -11.95 8.02
CA LEU A 64 13.19 -12.07 9.16
C LEU A 64 12.59 -12.55 10.51
N TRP A 65 11.39 -13.13 10.57
CA TRP A 65 10.81 -13.60 11.86
C TRP A 65 10.41 -15.09 11.91
N LEU A 66 10.88 -15.92 10.98
CA LEU A 66 10.66 -17.38 11.00
C LEU A 66 11.97 -18.20 10.78
N ALA A 67 13.11 -17.64 11.17
CA ALA A 67 14.36 -18.39 11.27
C ALA A 67 14.86 -18.35 12.72
N SER A 68 14.21 -19.11 13.60
CA SER A 68 14.72 -19.61 14.88
C SER A 68 13.91 -20.85 15.26
#